data_AF-A0A1U7GV23-F1
#
_entry.id   AF-A0A1U7GV23-F1
#
_cell.length_a   1.000
_cell.length_b   1.000
_cell.length_c   1.000
_cell.angle_alpha   90.00
_cell.angle_beta   90.00
_cell.angle_gamma   90.00
#
_symmetry.space_group_name_H-M   'P 1'
#
loop_
_entity.id
_entity.type
_entity.pdbx_description
1 polymer ?
#
loop_
_entity_poly.entity_id
_entity_poly.type
_entity_poly.pdbx_seq_one_letter_code
_entity_poly.pdbx_strand_id
1 'polypeptide(L)'
;MNNNKLRNILIGTGIAAIGAIGTKAAVDYFRNRGKEEIVDENQGDAVATSPQEVAYATVETNSVQDFLDKSFGEPGRYIPNRPPKIFDYQGNQYMVIWAYDNKQQKNQMLAFLYTDQGRKMIASVGYTNQKTDYNLNLDGTPFAVELNGQQLRSGQSETGGTNDVDFVLA
;
A
#
# COMPACT_ATOMS: atom_id res chain seq x y z
N MET A 1 10.43 8.47 23.16
CA MET A 1 9.09 8.69 22.59
C MET A 1 8.97 7.73 21.41
N ASN A 2 8.24 6.63 21.57
CA ASN A 2 8.04 5.66 20.47
C ASN A 2 7.27 6.34 19.34
N ASN A 3 7.82 6.28 18.14
CA ASN A 3 7.31 6.96 16.96
C ASN A 3 6.11 6.17 16.40
N ASN A 4 4.98 6.16 17.13
CA ASN A 4 3.75 5.43 16.82
C ASN A 4 2.93 6.08 15.67
N LYS A 5 3.61 6.68 14.68
CA LYS A 5 2.94 7.35 13.56
C LYS A 5 2.07 6.39 12.74
N LEU A 6 2.50 5.13 12.60
CA LEU A 6 1.69 4.11 11.93
C LEU A 6 0.37 3.84 12.65
N ARG A 7 0.40 3.69 13.97
CA ARG A 7 -0.81 3.45 14.78
C ARG A 7 -1.79 4.60 14.66
N ASN A 8 -1.29 5.84 14.69
CA ASN A 8 -2.13 7.03 14.53
C ASN A 8 -2.85 7.05 13.18
N ILE A 9 -2.17 6.61 12.12
CA ILE A 9 -2.77 6.51 10.79
C ILE A 9 -3.81 5.41 10.73
N LEU A 10 -3.51 4.23 11.24
CA LEU A 10 -4.46 3.11 11.28
C LEU A 10 -5.74 3.49 12.03
N ILE A 11 -5.61 4.18 13.16
CA ILE A 11 -6.75 4.73 13.91
C ILE A 11 -7.50 5.77 13.06
N GLY A 12 -6.78 6.72 12.46
CA GLY A 12 -7.38 7.78 11.64
C GLY A 12 -8.06 7.28 10.37
N THR A 13 -7.65 6.13 9.84
CA THR A 13 -8.26 5.50 8.66
C THR A 13 -9.37 4.52 9.03
N GLY A 14 -9.48 4.16 10.31
CA GLY A 14 -10.35 3.08 10.77
C GLY A 14 -9.91 1.70 10.31
N ILE A 15 -8.63 1.52 9.96
CA ILE A 15 -8.04 0.22 9.62
C ILE A 15 -7.50 -0.42 10.90
N ALA A 16 -7.98 -1.62 11.22
CA ALA A 16 -7.58 -2.35 12.41
C ALA A 16 -6.27 -3.09 12.15
N ALA A 17 -5.25 -2.81 12.97
CA ALA A 17 -4.04 -3.63 12.99
C ALA A 17 -4.24 -4.93 13.77
N ILE A 18 -3.54 -5.96 13.33
CA ILE A 18 -3.42 -7.24 14.03
C ILE A 18 -1.99 -7.33 14.54
N GLY A 19 -1.81 -7.56 15.84
CA GLY A 19 -0.47 -7.67 16.41
C GLY A 19 0.25 -6.34 16.60
N ALA A 20 1.53 -6.44 16.98
CA ALA A 20 2.47 -5.31 17.07
C ALA A 20 2.95 -4.82 15.68
N ILE A 21 3.50 -3.60 15.63
CA ILE A 21 4.28 -3.13 14.47
C ILE A 21 5.57 -3.94 14.39
N GLY A 22 5.85 -4.49 13.20
CA GLY A 22 7.09 -5.21 12.91
C GLY A 22 8.10 -4.38 12.14
N THR A 23 9.33 -4.87 12.03
CA THR A 23 10.35 -4.34 11.12
C THR A 23 10.86 -5.40 10.18
N LYS A 24 11.26 -5.00 8.97
CA LYS A 24 11.82 -5.90 7.96
C LYS A 24 12.81 -5.15 7.06
N ALA A 25 13.71 -5.86 6.41
CA ALA A 25 14.48 -5.28 5.32
C ALA A 25 13.52 -4.81 4.21
N ALA A 26 13.68 -3.56 3.76
CA ALA A 26 12.80 -2.94 2.78
C ALA A 26 12.77 -3.75 1.46
N VAL A 27 13.93 -4.24 1.03
CA VAL A 27 14.07 -5.08 -0.18
C VAL A 27 13.21 -6.34 -0.13
N ASP A 28 13.10 -6.98 1.03
CA ASP A 28 12.31 -8.21 1.20
C ASP A 28 10.83 -7.88 1.33
N TYR A 29 10.52 -6.81 2.08
CA TYR A 29 9.14 -6.37 2.28
C TYR A 29 8.48 -5.97 0.96
N PHE A 30 9.14 -5.18 0.10
CA PHE A 30 8.53 -4.72 -1.16
C PHE A 30 8.46 -5.81 -2.23
N ARG A 31 9.31 -6.85 -2.16
CA ARG A 31 9.23 -8.03 -3.04
C ARG A 31 8.18 -9.04 -2.59
N ASN A 32 7.84 -9.07 -1.31
CA ASN A 32 6.87 -10.03 -0.79
C ASN A 32 5.44 -9.68 -1.23
N ARG A 33 4.80 -10.56 -1.99
CA ARG A 33 3.38 -10.45 -2.37
C ARG A 33 2.43 -11.14 -1.38
N GLY A 34 2.99 -11.94 -0.47
CA GLY A 34 2.25 -12.67 0.56
C GLY A 34 1.89 -11.81 1.76
N LYS A 35 1.15 -12.42 2.70
CA LYS A 35 0.84 -11.79 3.99
C LYS A 35 2.09 -11.81 4.86
N GLU A 36 2.37 -10.70 5.55
CA GLU A 36 3.43 -10.67 6.55
C GLU A 36 3.04 -11.45 7.81
N GLU A 37 4.06 -11.90 8.54
CA GLU A 37 3.87 -12.54 9.84
C GLU A 37 3.30 -11.53 10.84
N ILE A 38 2.34 -12.00 11.65
CA ILE A 38 1.75 -11.24 12.73
C ILE A 38 2.77 -11.20 13.87
N VAL A 39 3.19 -10.00 14.27
CA VAL A 39 4.07 -9.81 15.41
C VAL A 39 3.24 -9.86 16.70
N ASP A 40 3.71 -10.62 17.69
CA ASP A 40 3.03 -10.73 18.99
C ASP A 40 2.93 -9.35 19.66
N GLU A 41 1.72 -8.99 20.10
CA GLU A 41 1.43 -7.72 20.77
C GLU A 41 2.29 -7.50 22.02
N ASN A 42 2.66 -8.59 22.71
CA ASN A 42 3.49 -8.53 23.92
C ASN A 42 4.93 -8.07 23.63
N GLN A 43 5.39 -8.12 22.38
CA GLN A 43 6.70 -7.62 21.99
C GLN A 43 6.74 -6.09 21.89
N GLY A 44 5.57 -5.44 21.82
CA GLY A 44 5.45 -4.00 21.60
C GLY A 44 5.82 -3.57 20.17
N ASP A 45 5.47 -2.33 19.83
CA ASP A 45 5.69 -1.79 18.50
C ASP A 45 7.19 -1.57 18.22
N ALA A 46 7.71 -2.24 17.20
CA ALA A 46 9.08 -2.05 16.73
C ALA A 46 9.24 -0.73 15.95
N VAL A 47 10.46 -0.19 15.97
CA VAL A 47 10.84 1.01 15.22
C VAL A 47 12.01 0.65 14.32
N ALA A 48 11.96 1.10 13.06
CA ALA A 48 13.06 0.90 12.12
C ALA A 48 14.36 1.50 12.69
N THR A 49 15.42 0.71 12.67
CA THR A 49 16.73 1.08 13.25
C THR A 49 17.71 1.58 12.20
N SER A 50 17.40 1.39 10.92
CA SER A 50 18.20 1.86 9.79
C SER A 50 17.33 2.35 8.64
N PRO A 51 17.88 3.18 7.72
CA PRO A 51 17.16 3.61 6.51
C PRO A 51 16.79 2.49 5.54
N GLN A 52 17.37 1.29 5.68
CA GLN A 52 17.10 0.11 4.86
C GLN A 52 15.99 -0.77 5.45
N GLU A 53 15.50 -0.44 6.64
CA GLU A 53 14.38 -1.13 7.28
C GLU A 53 13.07 -0.38 7.05
N VAL A 54 12.01 -1.16 6.98
CA VAL A 54 10.63 -0.68 6.96
C VAL A 54 9.96 -1.08 8.26
N ALA A 55 9.23 -0.17 8.88
CA ALA A 55 8.29 -0.51 9.94
C ALA A 55 6.93 -0.78 9.30
N TYR A 56 6.29 -1.92 9.59
CA TYR A 56 5.06 -2.34 8.91
C TYR A 56 3.98 -2.77 9.91
N ALA A 57 2.72 -2.60 9.49
CA ALA A 57 1.57 -3.13 10.20
C ALA A 57 0.91 -4.26 9.42
N THR A 58 0.54 -5.33 10.11
CA THR A 58 -0.44 -6.29 9.59
C THR A 58 -1.83 -5.84 9.99
N VAL A 59 -2.83 -6.06 9.13
CA VAL A 59 -4.18 -5.51 9.32
C VAL A 59 -5.29 -6.50 9.00
N GLU A 60 -6.48 -6.23 9.55
CA GLU A 60 -7.68 -7.00 9.26
C GLU A 60 -8.24 -6.65 7.89
N THR A 61 -8.46 -7.66 7.05
CA THR A 61 -9.00 -7.48 5.69
C THR A 61 -10.36 -6.78 5.70
N ASN A 62 -11.24 -7.07 6.66
CA ASN A 62 -12.55 -6.43 6.76
C ASN A 62 -12.44 -4.92 7.01
N SER A 63 -11.49 -4.50 7.86
CA SER A 63 -11.25 -3.08 8.11
C SER A 63 -10.73 -2.33 6.87
N VAL A 64 -10.01 -3.03 5.99
CA VAL A 64 -9.54 -2.51 4.70
C VAL A 64 -10.70 -2.37 3.72
N GLN A 65 -11.64 -3.33 3.70
CA GLN A 65 -12.87 -3.23 2.91
C GLN A 65 -13.70 -2.01 3.34
N ASP A 66 -13.96 -1.88 4.65
CA ASP A 66 -14.70 -0.74 5.20
C ASP A 66 -14.05 0.60 4.84
N PHE A 67 -12.72 0.64 4.89
CA PHE A 67 -11.95 1.80 4.49
C PHE A 67 -12.14 2.15 3.01
N LEU A 68 -12.12 1.16 2.11
CA LEU A 68 -12.33 1.36 0.68
C LEU A 68 -13.74 1.86 0.40
N ASP A 69 -14.75 1.22 0.99
CA ASP A 69 -16.16 1.57 0.82
C ASP A 69 -16.43 3.02 1.24
N LYS A 70 -15.91 3.43 2.41
CA LYS A 70 -16.02 4.81 2.91
C LYS A 70 -15.23 5.80 2.07
N SER A 71 -14.04 5.42 1.59
CA SER A 71 -13.17 6.32 0.82
C SER A 71 -13.75 6.67 -0.56
N PHE A 72 -14.45 5.73 -1.19
CA PHE A 72 -14.92 5.88 -2.57
C PHE A 72 -16.44 6.06 -2.69
N GLY A 73 -17.20 5.89 -1.61
CA GLY A 73 -18.65 6.14 -1.58
C GLY A 73 -19.47 5.12 -2.38
N GLU A 74 -18.87 4.03 -2.81
CA GLU A 74 -19.48 2.96 -3.59
C GLU A 74 -19.13 1.61 -2.94
N PRO A 75 -19.90 1.19 -1.91
CA PRO A 75 -19.59 -0.04 -1.17
C PRO A 75 -19.48 -1.26 -2.08
N GLY A 76 -18.46 -2.08 -1.85
CA GLY A 76 -18.17 -3.28 -2.64
C GLY A 76 -17.59 -2.99 -4.03
N ARG A 77 -17.30 -1.73 -4.39
CA ARG A 77 -16.61 -1.43 -5.66
C ARG A 77 -15.21 -2.02 -5.68
N TYR A 78 -14.40 -1.70 -4.68
CA TYR A 78 -13.03 -2.20 -4.58
C TYR A 78 -13.00 -3.33 -3.55
N ILE A 79 -12.76 -4.56 -4.02
CA ILE A 79 -12.62 -5.73 -3.15
C ILE A 79 -11.15 -6.12 -3.05
N PRO A 80 -10.49 -6.04 -1.87
CA PRO A 80 -9.09 -6.43 -1.72
C PRO A 80 -8.82 -7.83 -2.26
N ASN A 81 -7.80 -7.95 -3.13
CA ASN A 81 -7.42 -9.22 -3.76
C ASN A 81 -5.98 -9.63 -3.45
N ARG A 82 -5.26 -8.81 -2.65
CA ARG A 82 -3.95 -9.13 -2.07
C ARG A 82 -3.83 -8.55 -0.67
N PRO A 83 -2.91 -9.07 0.16
CA PRO A 83 -2.54 -8.43 1.41
C PRO A 83 -2.10 -6.98 1.17
N PRO A 84 -2.70 -6.00 1.86
CA PRO A 84 -2.27 -4.61 1.74
C PRO A 84 -0.90 -4.43 2.41
N LYS A 85 -0.17 -3.40 1.99
CA LYS A 85 1.06 -2.96 2.63
C LYS A 85 0.81 -1.62 3.32
N ILE A 86 0.97 -1.57 4.64
CA ILE A 86 0.87 -0.32 5.41
C ILE A 86 2.14 -0.18 6.23
N PHE A 87 2.87 0.91 6.01
CA PHE A 87 4.26 0.98 6.47
C PHE A 87 4.79 2.41 6.60
N ASP A 88 5.86 2.56 7.40
CA ASP A 88 6.68 3.76 7.51
C ASP A 88 8.04 3.42 6.90
N TYR A 89 8.45 4.26 5.95
CA TYR A 89 9.74 4.13 5.31
C TYR A 89 10.33 5.52 5.12
N GLN A 90 11.56 5.70 5.61
CA GLN A 90 12.30 6.96 5.54
C GLN A 90 11.49 8.16 6.09
N GLY A 91 10.72 7.95 7.16
CA GLY A 91 9.97 8.98 7.88
C GLY A 91 8.62 9.35 7.28
N ASN A 92 8.20 8.70 6.19
CA ASN A 92 6.91 8.86 5.56
C ASN A 92 6.06 7.60 5.73
N GLN A 93 4.76 7.77 5.92
CA GLN A 93 3.83 6.64 6.01
C GLN A 93 3.05 6.45 4.72
N TYR A 94 2.92 5.19 4.33
CA TYR A 94 2.33 4.79 3.08
C TYR A 94 1.32 3.68 3.29
N MET A 95 0.41 3.57 2.34
CA MET A 95 -0.49 2.44 2.22
C MET A 95 -0.64 2.06 0.75
N VAL A 96 -0.47 0.78 0.46
CA VAL A 96 -0.69 0.20 -0.87
C VAL A 96 -1.72 -0.91 -0.75
N ILE A 97 -2.76 -0.82 -1.57
CA ILE A 97 -3.87 -1.77 -1.60
C ILE A 97 -4.00 -2.27 -3.04
N TRP A 98 -4.14 -3.59 -3.18
CA TRP A 98 -4.59 -4.19 -4.42
C TRP A 98 -6.02 -4.68 -4.23
N ALA A 99 -6.88 -4.34 -5.18
CA ALA A 99 -8.28 -4.68 -5.16
C ALA A 99 -8.78 -5.00 -6.58
N TYR A 100 -9.89 -5.72 -6.67
CA TYR A 100 -10.66 -5.80 -7.90
C TYR A 100 -11.70 -4.67 -7.90
N ASP A 101 -11.71 -3.85 -8.96
CA ASP A 101 -12.72 -2.81 -9.20
C ASP A 101 -13.92 -3.46 -9.92
N ASN A 102 -14.97 -3.79 -9.18
CA ASN A 102 -16.21 -4.38 -9.72
C ASN A 102 -16.92 -3.47 -10.74
N LYS A 103 -16.75 -2.15 -10.63
CA LYS A 103 -17.40 -1.19 -11.53
C LYS A 103 -16.70 -1.16 -12.89
N GLN A 104 -15.37 -1.24 -12.88
CA GLN A 104 -14.54 -1.20 -14.09
C GLN A 104 -14.12 -2.60 -14.58
N GLN A 105 -14.48 -3.65 -13.82
CA GLN A 105 -14.17 -5.05 -14.10
C GLN A 105 -12.68 -5.32 -14.32
N LYS A 106 -11.82 -4.69 -13.53
CA LYS A 106 -10.36 -4.78 -13.65
C LYS A 106 -9.69 -4.87 -12.28
N ASN A 107 -8.44 -5.34 -12.24
CA ASN A 107 -7.63 -5.20 -11.04
C ASN A 107 -7.15 -3.76 -10.88
N GLN A 108 -6.90 -3.35 -9.65
CA GLN A 108 -6.51 -2.01 -9.29
C GLN A 108 -5.44 -2.05 -8.19
N MET A 109 -4.31 -1.38 -8.41
CA MET A 109 -3.38 -1.00 -7.35
C MET A 109 -3.64 0.47 -6.98
N LEU A 110 -3.76 0.75 -5.69
CA LEU A 110 -3.93 2.08 -5.12
C LEU A 110 -2.81 2.31 -4.10
N ALA A 111 -2.01 3.36 -4.28
CA ALA A 111 -0.99 3.76 -3.33
C ALA A 111 -1.28 5.16 -2.77
N PHE A 112 -1.06 5.30 -1.47
CA PHE A 112 -1.32 6.51 -0.72
C PHE A 112 -0.11 6.91 0.12
N LEU A 113 0.15 8.22 0.19
CA LEU A 113 1.05 8.87 1.13
C LEU A 113 0.21 9.59 2.19
N TYR A 114 0.55 9.43 3.46
CA TYR A 114 -0.05 10.20 4.54
C TYR A 114 0.77 11.47 4.79
N THR A 115 0.08 12.59 4.86
CA THR A 115 0.62 13.90 5.16
C THR A 115 -0.17 14.52 6.31
N ASP A 116 0.30 15.66 6.82
CA ASP A 116 -0.41 16.42 7.85
C ASP A 116 -1.80 16.90 7.39
N GLN A 117 -2.03 16.97 6.07
CA GLN A 117 -3.31 17.34 5.46
C GLN A 117 -4.24 16.14 5.22
N GLY A 118 -3.81 14.94 5.61
CA GLY A 118 -4.55 13.69 5.42
C GLY A 118 -3.89 12.78 4.39
N ARG A 119 -4.70 11.98 3.70
CA ARG A 119 -4.21 10.95 2.76
C ARG A 119 -4.19 11.48 1.34
N LYS A 120 -3.03 11.45 0.69
CA LYS A 120 -2.86 11.77 -0.74
C LYS A 120 -2.69 10.48 -1.55
N MET A 121 -3.47 10.29 -2.60
CA MET A 121 -3.22 9.22 -3.57
C MET A 121 -2.00 9.57 -4.43
N ILE A 122 -1.02 8.68 -4.48
CA ILE A 122 0.26 8.89 -5.19
C ILE A 122 0.44 7.93 -6.37
N ALA A 123 -0.30 6.82 -6.40
CA ALA A 123 -0.39 5.97 -7.57
C ALA A 123 -1.77 5.32 -7.67
N SER A 124 -2.26 5.17 -8.90
CA SER A 124 -3.45 4.42 -9.25
C SER A 124 -3.16 3.68 -10.55
N VAL A 125 -3.26 2.35 -10.53
CA VAL A 125 -2.96 1.50 -11.70
C VAL A 125 -4.08 0.48 -11.88
N GLY A 126 -4.88 0.67 -12.92
CA GLY A 126 -5.92 -0.26 -13.33
C GLY A 126 -5.38 -1.22 -14.39
N TYR A 127 -5.59 -2.52 -14.24
CA TYR A 127 -5.00 -3.50 -15.15
C TYR A 127 -5.90 -4.71 -15.42
N THR A 128 -5.80 -5.16 -16.65
CA THR A 128 -6.36 -6.40 -17.21
C THR A 128 -5.27 -7.06 -18.07
N ASN A 129 -5.53 -8.28 -18.53
CA ASN A 129 -4.61 -8.99 -19.42
C ASN A 129 -4.44 -8.29 -20.78
N GLN A 130 -5.35 -7.38 -21.15
CA GLN A 130 -5.37 -6.69 -22.43
C GLN A 130 -4.81 -5.27 -22.33
N LYS A 131 -5.08 -4.57 -21.23
CA LYS A 131 -4.77 -3.15 -21.08
C LYS A 131 -4.47 -2.77 -19.65
N THR A 132 -3.53 -1.84 -19.50
CA THR A 132 -3.21 -1.17 -18.25
C THR A 132 -3.37 0.34 -18.41
N ASP A 133 -4.02 1.00 -17.46
CA ASP A 133 -4.07 2.45 -17.30
C ASP A 133 -3.43 2.85 -15.98
N TYR A 134 -2.67 3.93 -15.96
CA TYR A 134 -1.99 4.39 -14.76
C TYR A 134 -2.03 5.91 -14.61
N ASN A 135 -2.01 6.35 -13.36
CA ASN A 135 -1.77 7.72 -12.93
C ASN A 135 -0.79 7.68 -11.75
N LEU A 136 0.44 8.13 -11.99
CA LEU A 136 1.57 8.00 -11.08
C LEU A 136 2.14 9.37 -10.74
N ASN A 137 2.32 9.61 -9.44
CA ASN A 137 2.91 10.81 -8.87
C ASN A 137 3.86 10.42 -7.72
N LEU A 138 4.87 9.60 -8.03
CA LEU A 138 5.85 9.07 -7.06
C LEU A 138 7.13 9.88 -7.00
N ASP A 139 7.23 10.97 -7.76
CA ASP A 139 8.34 11.90 -7.68
C ASP A 139 8.50 12.43 -6.25
N GLY A 140 9.72 12.40 -5.73
CA GLY A 140 10.01 12.73 -4.33
C GLY A 140 9.78 11.58 -3.33
N THR A 141 9.35 10.40 -3.79
CA THR A 141 9.31 9.17 -2.99
C THR A 141 10.39 8.18 -3.46
N PRO A 142 10.84 7.22 -2.63
CA PRO A 142 11.83 6.21 -3.02
C PRO A 142 11.22 5.06 -3.84
N PHE A 143 10.00 5.23 -4.37
CA PHE A 143 9.22 4.16 -4.97
C PHE A 143 9.02 4.31 -6.48
N ALA A 144 8.72 3.18 -7.09
CA ALA A 144 8.24 3.03 -8.45
C ALA A 144 7.10 2.00 -8.48
N VAL A 145 6.33 2.03 -9.56
CA VAL A 145 5.46 0.93 -9.95
C VAL A 145 6.20 0.09 -10.99
N GLU A 146 6.34 -1.20 -10.73
CA GLU A 146 6.83 -2.15 -11.73
C GLU A 146 5.68 -2.65 -12.59
N LEU A 147 5.78 -2.40 -13.89
CA LEU A 147 4.80 -2.76 -14.91
C LEU A 147 5.52 -3.32 -16.13
N ASN A 148 5.23 -4.58 -16.50
CA ASN A 148 5.86 -5.26 -17.64
C ASN A 148 7.40 -5.21 -17.62
N GLY A 149 8.01 -5.32 -16.43
CA GLY A 149 9.47 -5.25 -16.25
C GLY A 149 10.07 -3.85 -16.33
N GLN A 150 9.25 -2.81 -16.41
CA GLN A 150 9.68 -1.41 -16.38
C GLN A 150 9.24 -0.75 -15.08
N GLN A 151 10.13 0.03 -14.47
CA GLN A 151 9.82 0.83 -13.30
C GLN A 151 9.36 2.23 -13.72
N LEU A 152 8.13 2.57 -13.36
CA LEU A 152 7.49 3.85 -13.67
C LEU A 152 7.32 4.66 -12.38
N ARG A 153 7.72 5.93 -12.40
CA ARG A 153 7.63 6.82 -11.23
C ARG A 153 6.60 7.94 -11.40
N SER A 154 6.34 8.35 -12.64
CA SER A 154 5.41 9.44 -12.92
C SER A 154 4.69 9.25 -14.26
N GLY A 155 3.64 10.02 -14.43
CA GLY A 155 2.88 10.11 -15.67
C GLY A 155 1.47 9.56 -15.57
N GLN A 156 0.66 9.90 -16.57
CA GLN A 156 -0.71 9.43 -16.72
C GLN A 156 -0.88 8.94 -18.16
N SER A 157 -1.02 7.63 -18.34
CA SER A 157 -1.10 7.03 -19.67
C SER A 157 -1.69 5.62 -19.63
N GLU A 158 -1.61 4.95 -20.77
CA GLU A 158 -2.05 3.59 -20.97
C GLU A 158 -0.93 2.79 -21.65
N THR A 159 -0.87 1.49 -21.36
CA THR A 159 0.06 0.56 -22.00
C THR A 159 -0.59 -0.82 -22.15
N GLY A 160 0.17 -1.78 -22.67
CA GLY A 160 -0.25 -3.17 -22.79
C GLY A 160 -0.72 -3.77 -21.46
N GLY A 161 -1.59 -4.77 -21.56
CA GLY A 161 -2.08 -5.50 -20.40
C GLY A 161 -0.97 -6.17 -19.59
N THR A 162 -1.33 -6.49 -18.35
CA THR A 162 -0.49 -7.25 -17.42
C THR A 162 -1.40 -8.10 -16.52
N ASN A 163 -0.84 -9.18 -15.98
CA ASN A 163 -1.49 -9.94 -14.91
C ASN A 163 -1.13 -9.39 -13.53
N ASP A 164 -0.14 -8.50 -13.46
CA ASP A 164 0.48 -8.09 -12.21
C ASP A 164 1.05 -6.67 -12.24
N VAL A 165 1.01 -6.02 -11.09
CA VAL A 165 1.57 -4.69 -10.83
C VAL A 165 2.11 -4.69 -9.41
N ASP A 166 3.39 -4.34 -9.26
CA ASP A 166 4.05 -4.26 -7.96
C ASP A 166 4.44 -2.82 -7.60
N PHE A 167 4.40 -2.53 -6.30
CA PHE A 167 4.92 -1.29 -5.74
C PHE A 167 6.28 -1.58 -5.11
N VAL A 168 7.34 -1.06 -5.72
CA VAL A 168 8.72 -1.46 -5.46
C VAL A 168 9.61 -0.26 -5.15
N LEU A 169 10.80 -0.52 -4.62
CA LEU A 169 11.87 0.49 -4.56
C LEU A 169 12.38 0.78 -5.98
N ALA A 170 12.60 2.07 -6.26
CA ALA A 170 13.16 2.56 -7.52
C ALA A 170 14.69 2.39 -7.62
#